data_AF-A0AAU4FLS2-F1
#
_entry.id   AF-A0AAU4FLS2-F1
#
_cell.length_a   1.000
_cell.length_b   1.000
_cell.length_c   1.000
_cell.angle_alpha   90.00
_cell.angle_beta   90.00
_cell.angle_gamma   90.00
#
_symmetry.space_group_name_H-M   'P 1'
#
loop_
_entity.id
_entity.type
_entity.pdbx_description
1 polymer ?
#
loop_
_entity_poly.entity_id
_entity_poly.type
_entity_poly.pdbx_seq_one_letter_code
_entity_poly.pdbx_strand_id
1 'polypeptide(L)' 'MYFTDRGIEELEKRRGEEEVTFEWLAEQLRTFVDLNPDFEVPVERLATWLARLDDDEDEDE' A
#
# COMPACT_ATOMS: atom_id res chain seq x y z
N MET A 1 -8.41 18.07 13.93
CA MET A 1 -7.63 16.88 13.52
C MET A 1 -7.26 17.07 12.08
N TYR A 2 -5.98 17.25 11.80
CA TYR A 2 -5.47 17.13 10.44
C TYR A 2 -4.89 15.72 10.33
N PHE A 3 -5.69 14.78 9.84
CA PHE A 3 -5.16 13.60 9.17
C PHE A 3 -4.63 14.10 7.83
N THR A 4 -3.53 14.83 7.86
CA THR A 4 -2.80 15.18 6.64
C THR A 4 -2.12 13.92 6.17
N ASP A 5 -1.99 13.79 4.86
CA ASP A 5 -1.20 12.76 4.16
C ASP A 5 0.31 12.82 4.48
N ARG A 6 0.71 13.42 5.61
CA ARG A 6 2.09 13.61 6.07
C ARG A 6 2.91 12.31 6.04
N GLY A 7 2.29 11.17 6.36
CA GLY A 7 2.96 9.88 6.27
C GLY A 7 3.30 9.48 4.83
N ILE A 8 2.37 9.74 3.90
CA ILE A 8 2.53 9.47 2.47
C ILE A 8 3.53 10.46 1.86
N GLU A 9 3.41 11.75 2.17
CA GLU A 9 4.35 12.81 1.74
C GLU A 9 5.78 12.51 2.20
N GLU A 10 5.97 12.05 3.44
CA GLU A 10 7.30 11.71 3.95
C GLU A 10 7.85 10.44 3.29
N LEU A 11 7.00 9.45 2.98
CA LEU A 11 7.39 8.26 2.23
C LEU A 11 7.87 8.63 0.83
N GLU A 12 7.08 9.42 0.10
CA GLU A 12 7.43 9.93 -1.24
C GLU A 12 8.74 10.71 -1.21
N LYS A 13 8.88 11.64 -0.27
CA LYS A 13 10.10 12.47 -0.15
C LYS A 13 11.35 11.66 0.15
N ARG A 14 11.24 10.58 0.95
CA ARG A 14 12.41 9.80 1.38
C ARG A 14 12.76 8.66 0.44
N ARG A 15 11.77 8.04 -0.20
CA ARG A 15 11.92 6.77 -0.93
C ARG A 15 11.24 6.78 -2.31
N GLY A 16 10.77 7.93 -2.81
CA GLY A 16 10.00 8.00 -4.06
C GLY A 16 10.76 7.61 -5.33
N GLU A 17 12.10 7.61 -5.30
CA GLU A 17 12.93 7.12 -6.41
C GLU A 17 13.23 5.61 -6.32
N GLU A 18 12.78 4.92 -5.28
CA GLU A 18 13.02 3.48 -5.11
C GLU A 18 11.97 2.65 -5.86
N GLU A 19 12.42 1.68 -6.66
CA GLU A 19 11.56 0.68 -7.29
C GLU A 19 11.53 -0.60 -6.43
N VAL A 20 10.32 -1.12 -6.18
CA VAL A 20 10.09 -2.34 -5.40
C VAL A 20 9.08 -3.25 -6.10
N THR A 21 9.14 -4.54 -5.82
CA THR A 21 8.13 -5.49 -6.32
C THR A 21 6.87 -5.44 -5.44
N PHE A 22 5.72 -5.81 -6.00
CA PHE A 22 4.50 -6.00 -5.22
C PHE A 22 4.64 -7.10 -4.15
N GLU A 23 5.48 -8.11 -4.41
CA GLU A 23 5.84 -9.12 -3.41
C GLU A 23 6.50 -8.48 -2.18
N TRP A 24 7.52 -7.63 -2.38
CA TRP A 24 8.18 -6.92 -1.27
C TRP A 24 7.21 -6.00 -0.52
N LEU A 25 6.34 -5.29 -1.25
CA LEU A 25 5.32 -4.43 -0.64
C LEU A 25 4.34 -5.24 0.22
N ALA A 26 3.88 -6.40 -0.26
CA ALA A 26 2.99 -7.29 0.49
C ALA A 26 3.62 -7.80 1.79
N GLU A 27 4.94 -8.08 1.80
CA GLU A 27 5.68 -8.42 3.02
C GLU A 27 5.68 -7.27 4.04
N GLN A 28 5.84 -6.03 3.59
CA GLN A 28 5.78 -4.86 4.47
C GLN A 28 4.38 -4.65 5.06
N LEU A 29 3.33 -4.84 4.26
CA LEU A 29 1.95 -4.77 4.73
C LEU A 29 1.65 -5.84 5.79
N ARG A 30 2.11 -7.09 5.57
CA ARG A 30 1.97 -8.17 6.56
C ARG A 30 2.70 -7.83 7.86
N THR A 31 3.95 -7.39 7.75
CA THR A 31 4.75 -6.96 8.93
C THR A 31 4.05 -5.84 9.70
N PHE A 32 3.43 -4.89 8.99
CA PHE A 32 2.67 -3.81 9.62
C PHE A 32 1.45 -4.32 10.38
N VAL A 33 0.66 -5.24 9.80
CA VAL A 33 -0.52 -5.84 10.46
C VAL A 33 -0.11 -6.69 11.66
N ASP A 34 0.98 -7.47 11.54
CA ASP A 34 1.52 -8.28 12.64
C ASP A 34 1.87 -7.41 13.87
N LEU A 35 2.39 -6.21 13.63
CA LEU A 35 2.73 -5.24 14.67
C LEU A 35 1.52 -4.39 15.12
N ASN A 36 0.51 -4.25 14.27
CA ASN A 36 -0.65 -3.37 14.49
C ASN A 36 -1.96 -4.06 14.09
N PRO A 37 -2.43 -5.06 14.87
CA PRO A 37 -3.58 -5.90 14.49
C PRO A 37 -4.89 -5.13 14.26
N ASP A 38 -5.08 -3.99 14.91
CA ASP A 38 -6.26 -3.13 14.74
C ASP A 38 -6.43 -2.60 13.30
N PHE A 39 -5.38 -2.68 12.48
CA PHE A 39 -5.37 -2.23 11.09
C PHE A 39 -5.47 -3.37 10.06
N GLU A 40 -5.71 -4.62 10.47
CA GLU A 40 -5.85 -5.76 9.56
C GLU A 40 -6.87 -5.49 8.44
N VAL A 41 -8.10 -5.12 8.80
CA VAL A 41 -9.20 -4.89 7.84
C VAL A 41 -8.89 -3.80 6.80
N PRO A 42 -8.46 -2.57 7.18
CA PRO A 42 -8.14 -1.56 6.18
C PRO A 42 -6.94 -1.94 5.31
N VAL A 43 -5.92 -2.61 5.86
CA VAL A 43 -4.75 -3.04 5.08
C VAL A 43 -5.11 -4.17 4.10
N GLU A 44 -5.95 -5.12 4.51
CA GLU A 44 -6.46 -6.18 3.64
C GLU A 44 -7.25 -5.60 2.45
N ARG A 45 -8.07 -4.57 2.69
CA ARG A 45 -8.79 -3.86 1.63
C ARG A 45 -7.85 -3.13 0.67
N LEU A 46 -6.81 -2.49 1.19
CA LEU A 46 -5.78 -1.84 0.36
C LEU A 46 -5.06 -2.87 -0.52
N ALA A 47 -4.64 -4.00 0.05
CA ALA A 47 -3.98 -5.07 -0.69
C ALA A 47 -4.88 -5.64 -1.80
N THR A 48 -6.18 -5.86 -1.48
CA THR A 48 -7.17 -6.31 -2.47
C THR A 48 -7.37 -5.30 -3.60
N TRP A 49 -7.34 -4.00 -3.30
CA TRP A 49 -7.43 -2.95 -4.31
C TRP A 49 -6.18 -2.90 -5.20
N LEU A 50 -4.98 -2.95 -4.62
CA LEU A 50 -3.71 -3.00 -5.37
C LEU A 50 -3.64 -4.20 -6.31
N ALA A 51 -4.10 -5.38 -5.86
CA ALA A 51 -4.07 -6.62 -6.65
C ALA A 51 -4.99 -6.61 -7.89
N ARG A 52 -5.90 -5.62 -8.00
CA ARG A 52 -6.83 -5.49 -9.12
C ARG A 52 -6.42 -4.40 -10.12
N LEU A 53 -5.42 -3.59 -9.81
CA LEU A 53 -4.98 -2.53 -10.72
C LEU A 53 -4.50 -3.10 -12.07
N ASP A 54 -3.90 -4.29 -12.07
CA ASP A 54 -3.48 -4.97 -13.29
C ASP A 54 -4.68 -5.53 -14.09
N ASP A 55 -5.79 -5.86 -13.43
CA ASP A 55 -7.01 -6.38 -14.10
C ASP A 55 -7.82 -5.25 -14.77
N ASP A 56 -7.76 -4.03 -14.23
CA ASP A 56 -8.47 -2.86 -14.75
C ASP A 56 -7.80 -2.25 -16.01
N GLU A 57 -6.51 -2.50 -16.27
CA GLU A 57 -5.82 -2.05 -17.49
C GLU A 57 -6.21 -2.86 -18.74
N ASP A 58 -6.76 -4.07 -18.58
CA ASP A 58 -7.17 -4.96 -19.66
C ASP A 58 -8.65 -4.76 -20.09
N GLU A 59 -9.47 -3.99 -19.36
CA GLU A 59 -10.89 -3.77 -19.68
C GLU A 59 -11.17 -2.58 -20.62
N ASP A 60 -10.15 -1.77 -20.94
CA ASP A 60 -10.24 -0.57 -21.78
C ASP A 60 -9.71 -0.74 -23.25
N GLU A 61 -9.48 -1.97 -23.73
CA GLU A 61 -9.19 -2.30 -25.16
C GLU A 61 -10.41 -2.76 -25.99
#